data_AF-F8KVB4-F1
#
_entry.id   AF-F8KVB4-F1
#
_cell.length_a   1.000
_cell.length_b   1.000
_cell.length_c   1.000
_cell.angle_alpha   90.00
_cell.angle_beta   90.00
_cell.angle_gamma   90.00
#
_symmetry.space_group_name_H-M   'P 1'
#
loop_
_entity.id
_entity.type
_entity.pdbx_description
1 polymer ?
#
loop_
_entity_poly.entity_id
_entity_poly.type
_entity_poly.pdbx_seq_one_letter_code
_entity_poly.pdbx_strand_id
1 'polypeptide(L)'
;MQNLAEKMKKYANRSDNSKLIKTMFEFKQEAEACLNAKINMDEMLNIVEQKIKKSGIKIQKDDFKKFKKLIKLKEKRINHKHAYMADCLAYDIEYNAELEYLDFLQKSKNDLKNPEEEILISARLEVGWSLILAGVLAEVVGTQLGVPIIKQMGDFCIGSGIGYLMDEHLVNGAGEKK
;
A
#
# COMPACT_ATOMS: atom_id res chain seq x y z
N MET A 1 12.34 0.76 -12.15
CA MET A 1 10.88 1.01 -12.02
C MET A 1 9.99 0.04 -12.81
N GLN A 2 10.21 -0.22 -14.11
CA GLN A 2 9.35 -1.15 -14.88
C GLN A 2 9.27 -2.56 -14.26
N ASN A 3 10.40 -3.12 -13.80
CA ASN A 3 10.42 -4.40 -13.09
C ASN A 3 9.61 -4.40 -11.78
N LEU A 4 9.59 -3.27 -11.05
CA LEU A 4 8.77 -3.15 -9.83
C LEU A 4 7.29 -3.05 -10.19
N ALA A 5 6.95 -2.31 -11.24
CA ALA A 5 5.60 -2.26 -11.78
C ALA A 5 5.12 -3.68 -12.19
N GLU A 6 5.90 -4.44 -12.95
CA GLU A 6 5.54 -5.82 -13.31
C GLU A 6 5.36 -6.73 -12.09
N LYS A 7 6.19 -6.59 -11.05
CA LYS A 7 6.01 -7.30 -9.78
C LYS A 7 4.72 -6.90 -9.08
N MET A 8 4.39 -5.61 -9.01
CA MET A 8 3.12 -5.13 -8.46
C MET A 8 1.93 -5.75 -9.19
N LYS A 9 1.95 -5.75 -10.54
CA LYS A 9 0.92 -6.39 -11.37
C LYS A 9 0.82 -7.89 -11.10
N LYS A 10 1.95 -8.59 -10.96
CA LYS A 10 1.99 -10.02 -10.64
C LYS A 10 1.39 -10.32 -9.26
N TYR A 11 1.69 -9.53 -8.24
CA TYR A 11 1.13 -9.73 -6.90
C TYR A 11 -0.33 -9.32 -6.82
N ALA A 12 -0.74 -8.29 -7.56
CA ALA A 12 -2.13 -7.91 -7.75
C ALA A 12 -2.95 -9.07 -8.32
N ASN A 13 -2.49 -9.69 -9.40
CA ASN A 13 -3.14 -10.86 -10.01
C ASN A 13 -3.25 -12.07 -9.09
N ARG A 14 -2.33 -12.19 -8.12
CA ARG A 14 -2.30 -13.31 -7.17
C ARG A 14 -3.00 -13.01 -5.84
N SER A 15 -3.52 -11.79 -5.67
CA SER A 15 -4.06 -11.31 -4.38
C SER A 15 -3.06 -11.42 -3.22
N ASP A 16 -1.75 -11.38 -3.50
CA ASP A 16 -0.70 -11.48 -2.48
C ASP A 16 -0.47 -10.08 -1.87
N ASN A 17 -1.35 -9.70 -0.94
CA ASN A 17 -1.43 -8.33 -0.43
C ASN A 17 -0.15 -7.89 0.30
N SER A 18 0.46 -8.80 1.06
CA SER A 18 1.70 -8.52 1.78
C SER A 18 2.84 -8.15 0.82
N LYS A 19 3.03 -8.95 -0.24
CA LYS A 19 4.05 -8.64 -1.26
C LYS A 19 3.67 -7.43 -2.10
N LEU A 20 2.39 -7.25 -2.41
CA LEU A 20 1.90 -6.07 -3.14
C LEU A 20 2.25 -4.78 -2.40
N ILE A 21 1.91 -4.68 -1.10
CA ILE A 21 2.17 -3.48 -0.30
C ILE A 21 3.68 -3.24 -0.19
N LYS A 22 4.47 -4.29 0.05
CA LYS A 22 5.93 -4.18 0.10
C LYS A 22 6.50 -3.61 -1.20
N THR A 23 6.14 -4.21 -2.35
CA THR A 23 6.63 -3.76 -3.65
C THR A 23 6.09 -2.37 -4.02
N MET A 24 4.90 -1.99 -3.57
CA MET A 24 4.38 -0.63 -3.73
C MET A 24 5.26 0.41 -3.03
N PHE A 25 5.73 0.14 -1.81
CA PHE A 25 6.64 1.05 -1.11
C PHE A 25 8.05 1.06 -1.71
N GLU A 26 8.55 -0.06 -2.20
CA GLU A 26 9.79 -0.10 -3.00
C GLU A 26 9.64 0.76 -4.27
N PHE A 27 8.51 0.64 -4.98
CA PHE A 27 8.20 1.45 -6.15
C PHE A 27 8.09 2.94 -5.80
N LYS A 28 7.42 3.29 -4.69
CA LYS A 28 7.37 4.66 -4.18
C LYS A 28 8.76 5.24 -3.99
N GLN A 29 9.66 4.53 -3.33
CA GLN A 29 11.00 5.04 -3.06
C GLN A 29 11.84 5.22 -4.33
N GLU A 30 11.76 4.27 -5.26
CA GLU A 30 12.44 4.41 -6.55
C GLU A 30 11.86 5.61 -7.33
N ALA A 31 10.53 5.79 -7.30
CA ALA A 31 9.88 6.93 -7.91
C ALA A 31 10.27 8.26 -7.27
N GLU A 32 10.35 8.34 -5.94
CA GLU A 32 10.82 9.54 -5.22
C GLU A 32 12.26 9.90 -5.61
N ALA A 33 13.14 8.90 -5.75
CA ALA A 33 14.50 9.10 -6.21
C ALA A 33 14.55 9.62 -7.65
N CYS A 34 13.74 9.07 -8.55
CA CYS A 34 13.67 9.50 -9.95
C CYS A 34 13.05 10.89 -10.12
N LEU A 35 12.02 11.22 -9.34
CA LEU A 35 11.30 12.49 -9.40
C LEU A 35 12.00 13.61 -8.61
N ASN A 36 12.99 13.26 -7.79
CA ASN A 36 13.61 14.15 -6.80
C ASN A 36 12.57 14.88 -5.94
N ALA A 37 11.50 14.17 -5.57
CA ALA A 37 10.36 14.72 -4.85
C ALA A 37 9.75 13.64 -3.95
N LYS A 38 9.21 14.05 -2.80
CA LYS A 38 8.52 13.14 -1.87
C LYS A 38 7.08 12.91 -2.33
N ILE A 39 6.64 11.65 -2.29
CA ILE A 39 5.27 11.27 -2.61
C ILE A 39 4.46 11.26 -1.30
N ASN A 40 3.43 12.10 -1.26
CA ASN A 40 2.55 12.22 -0.10
C ASN A 40 1.51 11.10 -0.07
N MET A 41 1.66 10.14 0.85
CA MET A 41 0.72 9.01 0.98
C MET A 41 -0.67 9.42 1.45
N ASP A 42 -0.81 10.51 2.20
CA ASP A 42 -2.13 11.00 2.62
C ASP A 42 -2.92 11.55 1.41
N GLU A 43 -2.24 12.21 0.46
CA GLU A 43 -2.85 12.61 -0.81
C GLU A 43 -3.24 11.40 -1.65
N MET A 44 -2.37 10.39 -1.76
CA MET A 44 -2.68 9.16 -2.49
C MET A 44 -3.91 8.46 -1.89
N LEU A 45 -4.00 8.35 -0.57
CA LEU A 45 -5.15 7.77 0.14
C LEU A 45 -6.43 8.58 -0.06
N ASN A 46 -6.33 9.91 -0.18
CA ASN A 46 -7.48 10.75 -0.51
C ASN A 46 -7.95 10.51 -1.95
N ILE A 47 -7.03 10.33 -2.91
CA ILE A 47 -7.38 9.97 -4.29
C ILE A 47 -8.06 8.59 -4.34
N VAL A 48 -7.58 7.62 -3.56
CA VAL A 48 -8.23 6.29 -3.40
C VAL A 48 -9.68 6.46 -2.97
N GLU A 49 -9.93 7.25 -1.91
CA GLU A 49 -11.28 7.51 -1.40
C GLU A 49 -12.19 8.11 -2.47
N GLN A 50 -11.67 9.06 -3.25
CA GLN A 50 -12.42 9.70 -4.34
C GLN A 50 -12.71 8.74 -5.49
N LYS A 51 -11.76 7.90 -5.89
CA LYS A 51 -11.97 6.90 -6.95
C LYS A 51 -13.05 5.90 -6.56
N ILE A 52 -13.02 5.38 -5.32
CA ILE A 52 -14.04 4.45 -4.83
C ILE A 52 -15.44 5.10 -4.81
N LYS A 53 -15.55 6.34 -4.34
CA LYS A 53 -16.82 7.10 -4.36
C LYS A 53 -17.35 7.30 -5.77
N LYS A 54 -16.49 7.63 -6.73
CA LYS A 54 -16.86 7.78 -8.14
C LYS A 54 -17.36 6.48 -8.77
N SER A 55 -16.91 5.33 -8.28
CA SER A 55 -17.38 4.01 -8.70
C SER A 55 -18.76 3.63 -8.11
N GLY A 56 -19.37 4.49 -7.30
CA GLY A 56 -20.69 4.22 -6.69
C GLY A 56 -20.64 3.33 -5.45
N ILE A 57 -19.46 2.93 -4.98
CA ILE A 57 -19.31 2.05 -3.81
C ILE A 57 -19.36 2.88 -2.53
N LYS A 58 -20.20 2.47 -1.58
CA LYS A 58 -20.28 3.11 -0.26
C LYS A 58 -19.11 2.66 0.62
N ILE A 59 -18.31 3.62 1.08
CA ILE A 59 -17.19 3.37 1.99
C ILE A 59 -17.65 3.51 3.43
N GLN A 60 -17.43 2.48 4.26
CA GLN A 60 -17.53 2.63 5.71
C GLN A 60 -16.33 3.44 6.22
N LYS A 61 -16.60 4.63 6.79
CA LYS A 61 -15.56 5.57 7.21
C LYS A 61 -14.59 4.96 8.23
N ASP A 62 -15.11 4.13 9.15
CA ASP A 62 -14.29 3.51 10.20
C ASP A 62 -13.32 2.49 9.65
N ASP A 63 -13.75 1.64 8.72
CA ASP A 63 -12.87 0.66 8.08
C ASP A 63 -11.83 1.33 7.18
N PHE A 64 -12.21 2.40 6.47
CA PHE A 64 -11.23 3.16 5.70
C PHE A 64 -10.22 3.88 6.60
N LYS A 65 -10.65 4.38 7.77
CA LYS A 65 -9.75 4.96 8.77
C LYS A 65 -8.77 3.93 9.32
N LYS A 66 -9.24 2.70 9.59
CA LYS A 66 -8.39 1.55 9.93
C LYS A 66 -7.37 1.28 8.82
N PHE A 67 -7.80 1.29 7.57
CA PHE A 67 -6.90 1.09 6.43
C PHE A 67 -5.82 2.16 6.32
N LYS A 68 -6.18 3.45 6.48
CA LYS A 68 -5.18 4.54 6.51
C LYS A 68 -4.13 4.30 7.60
N LYS A 69 -4.54 3.85 8.80
CA LYS A 69 -3.61 3.51 9.89
C LYS A 69 -2.70 2.33 9.51
N LEU A 70 -3.25 1.27 8.93
CA LEU A 70 -2.48 0.10 8.48
C LEU A 70 -1.39 0.50 7.49
N ILE A 71 -1.73 1.31 6.48
CA ILE A 71 -0.77 1.78 5.48
C ILE A 71 0.34 2.62 6.11
N LYS A 72 0.01 3.53 7.05
CA LYS A 72 1.01 4.33 7.78
C LYS A 72 1.97 3.48 8.61
N LEU A 73 1.45 2.44 9.26
CA LEU A 73 2.26 1.50 10.04
C LEU A 73 3.21 0.71 9.14
N LYS A 74 2.71 0.21 8.00
CA LYS A 74 3.54 -0.50 7.02
C LYS A 74 4.61 0.40 6.41
N GLU A 75 4.27 1.66 6.12
CA GLU A 75 5.24 2.67 5.67
C GLU A 75 6.34 2.89 6.73
N LYS A 76 5.96 3.09 8.00
CA LYS A 76 6.91 3.25 9.13
C LYS A 76 7.84 2.05 9.24
N ARG A 77 7.30 0.82 9.15
CA ARG A 77 8.07 -0.43 9.23
C ARG A 77 9.08 -0.57 8.09
N ILE A 78 8.68 -0.24 6.86
CA ILE A 78 9.53 -0.35 5.67
C ILE A 78 10.61 0.74 5.67
N ASN A 79 10.25 1.99 6.00
CA ASN A 79 11.20 3.08 6.11
C ASN A 79 12.24 2.80 7.20
N HIS A 80 11.83 2.25 8.35
CA HIS A 80 12.75 1.81 9.39
C HIS A 80 13.74 0.77 8.86
N LYS A 81 13.22 -0.29 8.22
CA LYS A 81 14.06 -1.34 7.66
C LYS A 81 15.09 -0.78 6.68
N HIS A 82 14.68 0.14 5.81
CA HIS A 82 15.59 0.70 4.81
C HIS A 82 16.63 1.64 5.42
N ALA A 83 16.24 2.43 6.43
CA ALA A 83 17.20 3.23 7.19
C ALA A 83 18.23 2.33 7.90
N TYR A 84 17.77 1.27 8.55
CA TYR A 84 18.66 0.30 9.19
C TYR A 84 19.60 -0.39 8.19
N MET A 85 19.09 -0.79 7.02
CA MET A 85 19.93 -1.36 5.96
C MET A 85 20.95 -0.37 5.41
N ALA A 86 20.57 0.91 5.30
CA ALA A 86 21.48 1.97 4.87
C ALA A 86 22.59 2.21 5.91
N ASP A 87 22.26 2.20 7.20
CA ASP A 87 23.24 2.30 8.29
C ASP A 87 24.19 1.10 8.28
N CYS A 88 23.67 -0.12 8.16
CA CYS A 88 24.49 -1.33 8.00
C CYS A 88 25.49 -1.18 6.85
N LEU A 89 25.04 -0.72 5.68
CA LEU A 89 25.91 -0.51 4.53
C LEU A 89 26.95 0.59 4.78
N ALA A 90 26.57 1.70 5.42
CA ALA A 90 27.46 2.82 5.69
C ALA A 90 28.59 2.48 6.68
N TYR A 91 28.32 1.57 7.62
CA TYR A 91 29.27 1.12 8.64
C TYR A 91 29.91 -0.24 8.35
N ASP A 92 29.67 -0.82 7.16
CA ASP A 92 30.15 -2.14 6.76
C ASP A 92 29.76 -3.26 7.74
N ILE A 93 28.53 -3.19 8.26
CA ILE A 93 27.94 -4.17 9.18
C ILE A 93 26.98 -5.08 8.40
N GLU A 94 27.06 -6.39 8.63
CA GLU A 94 26.12 -7.34 8.03
C GLU A 94 24.68 -7.10 8.53
N TYR A 95 23.73 -7.08 7.60
CA TYR A 95 22.31 -6.94 7.93
C TYR A 95 21.82 -8.15 8.72
N ASN A 96 21.29 -7.90 9.93
CA ASN A 96 20.61 -8.89 10.75
C ASN A 96 19.14 -8.51 10.95
N ALA A 97 18.23 -9.37 10.47
CA ALA A 97 16.79 -9.11 10.52
C ALA A 97 16.19 -9.11 11.94
N GLU A 98 16.75 -9.89 12.85
CA GLU A 98 16.28 -9.96 14.24
C GLU A 98 16.66 -8.70 14.99
N LEU A 99 17.91 -8.25 14.86
CA LEU A 99 18.37 -6.99 15.47
C LEU A 99 17.62 -5.78 14.91
N GLU A 100 17.37 -5.76 13.60
CA GLU A 100 16.58 -4.70 12.97
C GLU A 100 15.15 -4.65 13.53
N TYR A 101 14.54 -5.82 13.76
CA TYR A 101 13.20 -5.88 14.35
C TYR A 101 13.19 -5.44 15.82
N LEU A 102 14.19 -5.83 16.61
CA LEU A 102 14.33 -5.38 18.00
C LEU A 102 14.55 -3.86 18.09
N ASP A 103 15.37 -3.29 17.20
CA ASP A 103 15.59 -1.84 17.08
C ASP A 103 14.28 -1.12 16.72
N PHE A 104 13.50 -1.66 15.78
CA PHE A 104 12.18 -1.13 15.45
C PHE A 104 11.26 -1.10 16.66
N LEU A 105 11.16 -2.22 17.39
CA LEU A 105 10.32 -2.35 18.59
C LEU A 105 10.78 -1.39 19.70
N GLN A 106 12.08 -1.23 19.89
CA GLN A 106 12.64 -0.32 20.88
C GLN A 106 12.30 1.15 20.55
N LYS A 107 12.46 1.55 19.29
CA LYS A 107 12.12 2.90 18.82
C LYS A 107 10.61 3.14 18.80
N SER A 108 9.81 2.07 18.71
CA SER A 108 8.35 2.13 18.78
C SER A 108 7.79 1.96 20.18
N LYS A 109 8.59 1.97 21.26
CA LYS A 109 8.12 1.73 22.65
C LYS A 109 7.02 2.69 23.18
N ASN A 110 6.66 3.76 22.46
CA ASN A 110 5.46 4.55 22.75
C ASN A 110 4.16 3.99 22.10
N ASP A 111 4.26 2.95 21.28
CA ASP A 111 3.18 2.28 20.54
C ASP A 111 3.02 0.80 21.02
N LEU A 112 3.09 0.54 22.33
CA LEU A 112 3.22 -0.79 22.98
C LEU A 112 2.09 -1.83 22.77
N LYS A 113 1.19 -1.64 21.82
CA LYS A 113 0.30 -2.69 21.32
C LYS A 113 0.75 -3.03 19.91
N ASN A 114 0.94 -4.32 19.61
CA ASN A 114 1.30 -4.78 18.28
C ASN A 114 0.35 -4.14 17.24
N PRO A 115 0.77 -3.10 16.50
CA PRO A 115 -0.18 -2.21 15.83
C PRO A 115 -0.93 -2.90 14.70
N GLU A 116 -0.36 -3.98 14.17
CA GLU A 116 -0.97 -4.81 13.13
C GLU A 116 -2.03 -5.78 13.68
N GLU A 117 -1.94 -6.21 14.95
CA GLU A 117 -2.90 -7.15 15.55
C GLU A 117 -4.26 -6.51 15.88
N GLU A 118 -4.32 -5.19 16.05
CA GLU A 118 -5.57 -4.49 16.44
C GLU A 118 -6.37 -3.94 15.23
N ILE A 119 -5.82 -3.98 14.00
CA ILE A 119 -6.47 -3.42 12.81
C ILE A 119 -7.16 -4.52 12.02
N LEU A 120 -8.35 -4.90 12.48
CA LEU A 120 -9.21 -5.85 11.77
C LEU A 120 -10.02 -5.14 10.67
N ILE A 121 -9.71 -5.49 9.42
CA ILE A 121 -10.43 -5.11 8.20
C ILE A 121 -10.72 -6.41 7.43
N SER A 122 -11.83 -6.49 6.69
CA SER A 122 -12.08 -7.67 5.86
C SER A 122 -10.94 -7.83 4.83
N ALA A 123 -10.49 -9.07 4.62
CA ALA A 123 -9.37 -9.34 3.71
C ALA A 123 -9.64 -8.83 2.28
N ARG A 124 -10.91 -8.83 1.84
CA ARG A 124 -11.32 -8.29 0.54
C ARG A 124 -11.25 -6.77 0.49
N LEU A 125 -11.65 -6.07 1.54
CA LEU A 125 -11.48 -4.62 1.65
C LEU A 125 -9.99 -4.25 1.66
N GLU A 126 -9.17 -4.98 2.43
CA GLU A 126 -7.73 -4.74 2.49
C GLU A 126 -7.07 -4.93 1.12
N VAL A 127 -7.35 -6.04 0.43
CA VAL A 127 -6.85 -6.31 -0.93
C VAL A 127 -7.34 -5.26 -1.92
N GLY A 128 -8.65 -4.97 -1.93
CA GLY A 128 -9.26 -4.01 -2.84
C GLY A 128 -8.67 -2.61 -2.69
N TRP A 129 -8.55 -2.11 -1.45
CA TRP A 129 -7.97 -0.79 -1.20
C TRP A 129 -6.46 -0.74 -1.46
N SER A 130 -5.73 -1.81 -1.17
CA SER A 130 -4.29 -1.89 -1.47
C SER A 130 -4.03 -1.89 -2.98
N LEU A 131 -4.86 -2.59 -3.76
CA LEU A 131 -4.82 -2.56 -5.23
C LEU A 131 -5.09 -1.16 -5.78
N ILE A 132 -6.11 -0.47 -5.29
CA ILE A 132 -6.42 0.89 -5.74
C ILE A 132 -5.29 1.85 -5.34
N LEU A 133 -4.74 1.73 -4.13
CA LEU A 133 -3.61 2.57 -3.68
C LEU A 133 -2.36 2.35 -4.54
N ALA A 134 -2.01 1.09 -4.81
CA ALA A 134 -0.92 0.71 -5.70
C ALA A 134 -1.13 1.28 -7.12
N GLY A 135 -2.37 1.22 -7.61
CA GLY A 135 -2.71 1.73 -8.93
C GLY A 135 -2.69 3.26 -9.01
N VAL A 136 -3.17 3.96 -7.99
CA VAL A 136 -3.10 5.43 -7.86
C VAL A 136 -1.65 5.90 -7.86
N LEU A 137 -0.78 5.24 -7.09
CA LEU A 137 0.65 5.56 -7.06
C LEU A 137 1.28 5.41 -8.45
N ALA A 138 1.01 4.29 -9.13
CA ALA A 138 1.51 4.04 -10.47
C ALA A 138 0.96 5.02 -11.52
N GLU A 139 -0.32 5.39 -11.45
CA GLU A 139 -0.92 6.36 -12.35
C GLU A 139 -0.28 7.74 -12.20
N VAL A 140 -0.08 8.21 -10.95
CA VAL A 140 0.56 9.49 -10.65
C VAL A 140 2.01 9.50 -11.12
N VAL A 141 2.79 8.49 -10.72
CA VAL A 141 4.21 8.38 -11.08
C VAL A 141 4.37 8.22 -12.60
N GLY A 142 3.60 7.35 -13.23
CA GLY A 142 3.64 7.12 -14.68
C GLY A 142 3.27 8.37 -15.48
N THR A 143 2.36 9.20 -14.95
CA THR A 143 2.00 10.49 -15.56
C THR A 143 3.14 11.50 -15.41
N GLN A 144 3.71 11.65 -14.21
CA GLN A 144 4.80 12.60 -13.96
C GLN A 144 6.08 12.27 -14.73
N LEU A 145 6.39 10.98 -14.88
CA LEU A 145 7.57 10.52 -15.62
C LEU A 145 7.32 10.37 -17.13
N GLY A 146 6.08 10.53 -17.60
CA GLY A 146 5.73 10.30 -19.01
C GLY A 146 5.95 8.86 -19.46
N VAL A 147 5.69 7.86 -18.60
CA VAL A 147 5.88 6.43 -18.89
C VAL A 147 4.52 5.74 -19.00
N PRO A 148 3.96 5.56 -20.21
CA PRO A 148 2.59 5.06 -20.40
C PRO A 148 2.36 3.66 -19.83
N ILE A 149 3.36 2.79 -19.88
CA ILE A 149 3.25 1.41 -19.38
C ILE A 149 2.96 1.38 -17.86
N ILE A 150 3.59 2.26 -17.10
CA ILE A 150 3.36 2.38 -15.65
C ILE A 150 1.95 2.92 -15.39
N LYS A 151 1.50 3.89 -16.19
CA LYS A 151 0.13 4.42 -16.10
C LYS A 151 -0.93 3.35 -16.39
N GLN A 152 -0.76 2.58 -17.47
CA GLN A 152 -1.68 1.49 -17.84
C GLN A 152 -1.76 0.41 -16.75
N MET A 153 -0.64 0.12 -16.08
CA MET A 153 -0.67 -0.74 -14.89
C MET A 153 -1.48 -0.11 -13.75
N GLY A 154 -1.32 1.20 -13.53
CA GLY A 154 -2.12 1.95 -12.57
C GLY A 154 -3.62 1.75 -12.79
N ASP A 155 -4.07 1.94 -14.04
CA ASP A 155 -5.46 1.74 -14.45
C ASP A 155 -5.93 0.31 -14.19
N PHE A 156 -5.09 -0.70 -14.52
CA PHE A 156 -5.37 -2.10 -14.26
C PHE A 156 -5.59 -2.38 -12.76
N CYS A 157 -4.66 -1.94 -11.90
CA CYS A 157 -4.74 -2.16 -10.46
C CYS A 157 -5.96 -1.46 -9.84
N ILE A 158 -6.28 -0.25 -10.28
CA ILE A 158 -7.49 0.48 -9.86
C ILE A 158 -8.74 -0.31 -10.25
N GLY A 159 -8.84 -0.75 -11.51
CA GLY A 159 -9.99 -1.51 -12.00
C GLY A 159 -10.18 -2.82 -11.24
N SER A 160 -9.11 -3.60 -11.05
CA SER A 160 -9.15 -4.83 -10.26
C SER A 160 -9.58 -4.57 -8.82
N GLY A 161 -9.00 -3.56 -8.17
CA GLY A 161 -9.36 -3.21 -6.79
C GLY A 161 -10.81 -2.79 -6.63
N ILE A 162 -11.36 -2.02 -7.58
CA ILE A 162 -12.80 -1.70 -7.61
C ILE A 162 -13.65 -2.97 -7.75
N GLY A 163 -13.25 -3.92 -8.60
CA GLY A 163 -13.93 -5.22 -8.75
C GLY A 163 -14.05 -5.97 -7.42
N TYR A 164 -12.95 -6.09 -6.66
CA TYR A 164 -12.96 -6.71 -5.33
C TYR A 164 -13.93 -6.03 -4.36
N LEU A 165 -14.00 -4.70 -4.40
CA LEU A 165 -14.91 -3.94 -3.54
C LEU A 165 -16.37 -4.06 -3.96
N MET A 166 -16.65 -4.18 -5.27
CA MET A 166 -18.01 -4.42 -5.78
C MET A 166 -18.53 -5.80 -5.36
N ASP A 167 -17.71 -6.83 -5.48
CA ASP A 167 -18.08 -8.19 -5.07
C ASP A 167 -18.40 -8.24 -3.56
N GLU A 168 -17.59 -7.56 -2.74
CA GLU A 168 -17.86 -7.43 -1.30
C GLU A 168 -19.15 -6.65 -1.00
N HIS A 169 -19.40 -5.59 -1.76
CA HIS A 169 -20.63 -4.79 -1.61
C HIS A 169 -21.89 -5.61 -1.99
N LEU A 170 -21.82 -6.43 -3.04
CA LEU A 170 -22.90 -7.32 -3.45
C LEU A 170 -23.16 -8.42 -2.42
N VAL A 171 -22.10 -9.03 -1.86
CA VAL A 171 -22.23 -10.06 -0.82
C VAL A 171 -22.88 -9.49 0.45
N ASN A 172 -22.46 -8.30 0.89
CA ASN A 172 -23.03 -7.67 2.08
C ASN A 172 -24.43 -7.09 1.84
N GLY A 173 -24.73 -6.59 0.63
CA GLY A 173 -26.06 -6.11 0.26
C GLY A 173 -27.10 -7.23 0.05
N ALA A 174 -26.66 -8.44 -0.32
CA ALA A 174 -27.53 -9.61 -0.41
C ALA A 174 -27.94 -10.18 0.97
N GLY A 175 -27.19 -9.84 2.02
CA GLY A 175 -27.46 -10.26 3.40
C GLY A 175 -28.54 -9.44 4.13
N GLU A 176 -28.90 -8.25 3.62
CA GLU A 176 -29.92 -7.38 4.23
C GLU A 176 -31.37 -7.74 3.83
N LYS A 177 -31.57 -8.85 3.11
CA LYS A 177 -32.91 -9.43 2.85
C LYS A 177 -33.14 -10.70 3.67
N LYS A 178 -33.26 -10.60 4.99
CA LYS A 178 -34.02 -11.56 5.81
C LYS A 178 -34.63 -10.86 7.01
#